data_AF-A0A8T5MC04-F1
#
_entry.id   AF-A0A8T5MC04-F1
#
_cell.length_a   1.000
_cell.length_b   1.000
_cell.length_c   1.000
_cell.angle_alpha   90.00
_cell.angle_beta   90.00
_cell.angle_gamma   90.00
#
_symmetry.space_group_name_H-M   'P 1'
#
loop_
_entity.id
_entity.type
_entity.pdbx_description
1 polymer ?
#
loop_
_entity_poly.entity_id
_entity_poly.type
_entity_poly.pdbx_seq_one_letter_code
_entity_poly.pdbx_strand_id
1 'polypeptide(L)'
;MLIEIIITFLGIVVGLLLARFTKEELKQGKKYFIWLKRTILIFLVTFLFYLALPNYISTIIFFIIGLIVAYFFKKEYFYFGLALFSTLNLFTVILIFLFGLPYGSLLFSKKYKYKTLLFDLVFFAIPFLLLFVKIPNNFILAFTSGALFTLIFKVNKK
;
A
#
# COMPACT_ATOMS: atom_id res chain seq x y z
N MET A 1 -13.90 -2.33 11.51
CA MET A 1 -13.50 -2.98 10.24
C MET A 1 -13.93 -2.22 8.98
N LEU A 2 -15.22 -1.93 8.78
CA LEU A 2 -15.71 -1.31 7.54
C LEU A 2 -15.32 0.17 7.41
N ILE A 3 -15.30 0.91 8.52
CA ILE A 3 -14.90 2.32 8.56
C ILE A 3 -13.42 2.48 8.17
N GLU A 4 -12.57 1.59 8.66
CA GLU A 4 -11.12 1.56 8.41
C GLU A 4 -10.82 1.27 6.94
N ILE A 5 -11.59 0.37 6.31
CA ILE A 5 -11.54 0.11 4.86
C ILE A 5 -11.93 1.37 4.08
N ILE A 6 -13.00 2.05 4.48
CA ILE A 6 -13.42 3.30 3.84
C ILE A 6 -12.35 4.38 4.00
N ILE A 7 -11.83 4.59 5.21
CA ILE A 7 -10.81 5.59 5.51
C ILE A 7 -9.54 5.31 4.69
N THR A 8 -9.03 4.08 4.70
CA THR A 8 -7.82 3.75 3.93
C THR A 8 -7.98 4.03 2.44
N PHE A 9 -9.14 3.69 1.85
CA PHE A 9 -9.38 3.92 0.43
C PHE A 9 -9.64 5.39 0.08
N LEU A 10 -10.23 6.16 1.00
CA LEU A 10 -10.48 7.60 0.83
C LEU A 10 -9.20 8.38 0.53
N GLY A 11 -8.03 7.91 0.99
CA GLY A 11 -6.75 8.56 0.70
C GLY A 11 -6.50 8.75 -0.80
N ILE A 12 -6.86 7.77 -1.63
CA ILE A 12 -6.73 7.89 -3.10
C ILE A 12 -7.66 8.97 -3.63
N VAL A 13 -8.92 8.95 -3.18
CA VAL A 13 -9.96 9.86 -3.64
C VAL A 13 -9.59 11.30 -3.29
N VAL A 14 -9.14 11.53 -2.05
CA VAL A 14 -8.65 12.83 -1.60
C VAL A 14 -7.42 13.25 -2.41
N GLY A 15 -6.46 12.35 -2.66
CA GLY A 15 -5.30 12.63 -3.51
C GLY A 15 -5.69 13.04 -4.93
N LEU A 16 -6.67 12.37 -5.53
CA LEU A 16 -7.21 12.74 -6.85
C LEU A 16 -7.91 14.09 -6.86
N LEU A 17 -8.67 14.41 -5.81
CA LEU A 17 -9.32 15.71 -5.66
C LEU A 17 -8.28 16.81 -5.53
N LEU A 18 -7.27 16.64 -4.67
CA LEU A 18 -6.17 17.59 -4.52
C LEU A 18 -5.48 17.86 -5.85
N ALA A 19 -5.12 16.80 -6.58
CA ALA A 19 -4.48 16.93 -7.89
C ALA A 19 -5.33 17.63 -8.94
N ARG A 20 -6.66 17.58 -8.83
CA ARG A 20 -7.55 18.32 -9.71
C ARG A 20 -7.48 19.83 -9.46
N PHE A 21 -7.29 20.26 -8.21
CA PHE A 21 -7.15 21.66 -7.84
C PHE A 21 -5.74 22.20 -8.04
N THR A 22 -4.70 21.37 -7.91
CA THR A 22 -3.28 21.79 -7.97
C THR A 22 -2.54 21.29 -9.22
N LYS A 23 -3.22 21.20 -10.37
CA LYS A 23 -2.66 20.59 -11.60
C LYS A 23 -1.33 21.20 -12.06
N GLU A 24 -1.18 22.51 -11.92
CA GLU A 24 0.01 23.26 -12.35
C GLU A 24 1.19 22.96 -11.43
N GLU A 25 0.96 23.05 -10.12
CA GLU A 25 1.95 22.72 -9.08
C GLU A 25 2.39 21.27 -9.16
N LEU A 26 1.47 20.35 -9.45
CA LEU A 26 1.76 18.91 -9.50
C LEU A 26 2.75 18.55 -10.62
N LYS A 27 2.75 19.30 -11.74
CA LYS A 27 3.74 19.10 -12.82
C LYS A 27 5.15 19.37 -12.32
N GLN A 28 5.35 20.45 -11.58
CA GLN A 28 6.65 20.83 -11.01
C GLN A 28 7.00 19.96 -9.79
N GLY A 29 6.02 19.70 -8.92
CA GLY A 29 6.15 19.01 -7.64
C GLY A 29 6.19 17.48 -7.70
N LYS A 30 6.10 16.88 -8.90
CA LYS A 30 6.00 15.42 -9.09
C LYS A 30 7.10 14.62 -8.37
N LYS A 31 8.33 15.15 -8.32
CA LYS A 31 9.45 14.51 -7.63
C LYS A 31 9.16 14.38 -6.13
N TYR A 32 8.63 15.42 -5.48
CA TYR A 32 8.31 15.41 -4.06
C TYR A 32 7.18 14.43 -3.72
N PHE A 33 6.15 14.33 -4.56
CA PHE A 33 5.11 13.31 -4.39
C PHE A 33 5.67 11.88 -4.47
N ILE A 34 6.66 11.64 -5.33
CA ILE A 34 7.34 10.33 -5.41
C ILE A 34 8.15 10.06 -4.12
N TRP A 35 8.88 11.06 -3.61
CA TRP A 35 9.61 10.94 -2.35
C TRP A 35 8.67 10.70 -1.17
N LEU A 36 7.62 11.51 -1.03
CA LEU A 36 6.62 11.36 0.02
C LEU A 36 6.00 9.95 0.00
N LYS A 37 5.61 9.47 -1.19
CA LYS A 37 5.09 8.12 -1.37
C LYS A 37 6.07 7.05 -0.85
N ARG A 38 7.36 7.17 -1.19
CA ARG A 38 8.41 6.23 -0.77
C ARG A 38 8.66 6.27 0.72
N THR A 39 8.73 7.47 1.30
CA THR A 39 8.94 7.66 2.73
C THR A 39 7.81 7.03 3.55
N ILE A 40 6.55 7.27 3.18
CA ILE A 40 5.40 6.66 3.85
C ILE A 40 5.46 5.13 3.74
N LEU A 41 5.86 4.61 2.57
CA LEU A 41 5.96 3.18 2.37
C LEU A 41 7.10 2.55 3.18
N ILE A 42 8.23 3.25 3.38
CA ILE A 42 9.28 2.83 4.32
C ILE A 42 8.73 2.74 5.74
N PHE A 43 8.06 3.78 6.23
CA PHE A 43 7.44 3.75 7.57
C PHE A 43 6.46 2.59 7.74
N LEU A 44 5.62 2.35 6.73
CA LEU A 44 4.68 1.23 6.73
C LEU A 44 5.40 -0.12 6.75
N VAL A 45 6.44 -0.32 5.93
CA VAL A 45 7.22 -1.55 5.91
C VAL A 45 7.89 -1.81 7.25
N THR A 46 8.56 -0.81 7.82
CA THR A 46 9.23 -0.93 9.13
C THR A 46 8.22 -1.26 10.23
N PHE A 47 7.07 -0.61 10.22
CA PHE A 47 6.01 -0.87 11.19
C PHE A 47 5.43 -2.29 11.08
N LEU A 48 5.09 -2.74 9.87
CA LEU A 48 4.56 -4.08 9.64
C LEU A 48 5.58 -5.17 9.98
N PHE A 49 6.85 -4.95 9.65
CA PHE A 49 7.93 -5.87 10.00
C PHE A 49 8.11 -5.97 11.51
N TYR A 50 8.06 -4.84 12.22
CA TYR A 50 8.12 -4.81 13.69
C TYR A 50 7.00 -5.63 14.33
N LEU A 51 5.76 -5.48 13.85
CA LEU A 51 4.61 -6.26 14.35
C LEU A 51 4.76 -7.77 14.10
N ALA A 52 5.53 -8.16 13.09
CA ALA A 52 5.76 -9.56 12.74
C ALA A 52 6.87 -10.24 13.58
N LEU A 53 7.60 -9.53 14.44
CA LEU A 53 8.80 -10.05 15.14
C LEU A 53 8.62 -11.18 16.19
N PRO A 54 7.43 -11.56 16.71
CA PRO A 54 7.36 -12.60 17.74
C PRO A 54 8.00 -13.96 17.39
N ASN A 55 8.20 -14.28 16.10
CA ASN A 55 8.89 -15.49 15.64
C ASN A 55 9.89 -15.19 14.51
N TYR A 56 11.09 -14.74 14.87
CA TYR A 56 12.13 -14.25 13.97
C TYR A 56 12.40 -15.11 12.72
N ILE A 57 12.53 -16.44 12.88
CA ILE A 57 12.85 -17.34 11.76
C ILE A 57 11.72 -17.32 10.73
N SER A 58 10.48 -17.52 11.19
CA SER A 58 9.32 -17.49 10.30
C SER A 58 9.15 -16.12 9.64
N THR A 59 9.40 -15.05 10.37
CA THR A 59 9.28 -13.67 9.87
C THR A 59 10.24 -13.41 8.73
N ILE A 60 11.50 -13.83 8.85
CA ILE A 60 12.50 -13.68 7.78
C ILE A 60 12.09 -14.49 6.54
N ILE A 61 11.63 -15.73 6.72
CA ILE A 61 11.20 -16.60 5.61
C ILE A 61 10.03 -15.96 4.85
N PHE A 62 8.96 -15.57 5.55
CA PHE A 62 7.79 -14.97 4.91
C PHE A 62 8.09 -13.59 4.31
N PHE A 63 9.00 -12.81 4.90
CA PHE A 63 9.49 -11.56 4.31
C PHE A 63 10.17 -11.81 2.96
N ILE A 64 11.07 -12.80 2.87
CA ILE A 64 11.74 -13.16 1.61
C ILE A 64 10.72 -13.67 0.57
N ILE A 65 9.75 -14.50 0.98
CA ILE A 65 8.68 -14.94 0.09
C ILE A 65 7.89 -13.73 -0.44
N GLY A 66 7.57 -12.78 0.42
CA GLY A 66 6.92 -11.52 0.04
C GLY A 66 7.71 -10.73 -1.00
N LEU A 67 9.02 -10.59 -0.81
CA LEU A 67 9.92 -9.92 -1.77
C LEU A 67 9.84 -10.58 -3.15
N ILE A 68 9.94 -11.91 -3.20
CA ILE A 68 9.93 -12.71 -4.43
C ILE A 68 8.58 -12.60 -5.12
N VAL A 69 7.46 -12.76 -4.39
CA VAL A 69 6.12 -12.65 -4.98
C VAL A 69 5.88 -11.25 -5.54
N ALA A 70 6.26 -10.20 -4.81
CA ALA A 70 6.10 -8.83 -5.28
C ALA A 70 6.98 -8.47 -6.49
N TYR A 71 8.06 -9.23 -6.73
CA TYR A 71 8.84 -9.10 -7.96
C TYR A 71 7.98 -9.41 -9.20
N PHE A 72 7.08 -10.40 -9.10
CA PHE A 72 6.16 -10.77 -10.19
C PHE A 72 4.83 -10.01 -10.11
N PHE A 73 4.26 -9.87 -8.92
CA PHE A 73 2.93 -9.29 -8.69
C PHE A 73 3.00 -7.89 -8.06
N LYS A 74 3.12 -6.86 -8.90
CA LYS A 74 3.41 -5.47 -8.48
C LYS A 74 2.16 -4.63 -8.19
N LYS A 75 1.19 -5.16 -7.44
CA LYS A 75 -0.08 -4.48 -7.10
C LYS A 75 -0.05 -3.92 -5.68
N GLU A 76 0.21 -2.62 -5.54
CA GLU A 76 0.33 -1.95 -4.24
C GLU A 76 -0.90 -2.14 -3.34
N TYR A 77 -2.11 -1.96 -3.90
CA TYR A 77 -3.36 -2.01 -3.14
C TYR A 77 -3.74 -3.40 -2.64
N PHE A 78 -3.29 -4.46 -3.33
CA PHE A 78 -3.44 -5.82 -2.81
C PHE A 78 -2.69 -6.00 -1.50
N TYR A 79 -1.44 -5.52 -1.42
CA TYR A 79 -0.64 -5.62 -0.21
C TYR A 79 -1.14 -4.70 0.91
N PHE A 80 -1.74 -3.56 0.58
CA PHE A 80 -2.42 -2.73 1.58
C PHE A 80 -3.67 -3.40 2.15
N GLY A 81 -4.45 -4.09 1.31
CA GLY A 81 -5.58 -4.89 1.80
C GLY A 81 -5.13 -5.98 2.75
N LEU A 82 -4.06 -6.72 2.42
CA LEU A 82 -3.45 -7.71 3.32
C LEU A 82 -2.93 -7.10 4.62
N ALA A 83 -2.27 -5.94 4.55
CA ALA A 83 -1.74 -5.25 5.73
C ALA A 83 -2.86 -4.79 6.66
N LEU A 84 -3.94 -4.21 6.10
CA LEU A 84 -5.10 -3.79 6.88
C LEU A 84 -5.82 -4.99 7.49
N PHE A 85 -6.02 -6.06 6.72
CA PHE A 85 -6.62 -7.31 7.18
C PHE A 85 -5.89 -7.91 8.38
N SER A 86 -4.56 -7.93 8.34
CA SER A 86 -3.73 -8.61 9.35
C SER A 86 -3.50 -7.81 10.64
N THR A 87 -3.58 -6.48 10.61
CA THR A 87 -3.43 -5.65 11.82
C THR A 87 -4.73 -5.10 12.38
N LEU A 88 -5.65 -4.65 11.51
CA LEU A 88 -6.77 -3.77 11.85
C LEU A 88 -6.36 -2.56 12.74
N ASN A 89 -5.10 -2.13 12.66
CA ASN A 89 -4.55 -1.09 13.52
C ASN A 89 -4.74 0.29 12.88
N LEU A 90 -5.16 1.26 13.70
CA LEU A 90 -5.39 2.66 13.30
C LEU A 90 -4.14 3.31 12.68
N PHE A 91 -2.94 2.95 13.15
CA PHE A 91 -1.68 3.43 12.58
C PHE A 91 -1.47 2.92 11.14
N THR A 92 -1.77 1.64 10.88
CA THR A 92 -1.77 1.06 9.53
C THR A 92 -2.76 1.80 8.63
N VAL A 93 -3.97 2.10 9.15
CA VAL A 93 -5.00 2.85 8.43
C VAL A 93 -4.51 4.22 8.01
N ILE A 94 -3.93 4.98 8.95
CA ILE A 94 -3.41 6.33 8.69
C ILE A 94 -2.28 6.29 7.66
N LEU A 95 -1.33 5.36 7.77
CA LEU A 95 -0.23 5.26 6.81
C LEU A 95 -0.71 4.91 5.39
N ILE A 96 -1.67 3.99 5.25
CA ILE A 96 -2.25 3.66 3.94
C ILE A 96 -3.04 4.84 3.38
N PHE A 97 -3.81 5.53 4.21
CA PHE A 97 -4.51 6.77 3.81
C PHE A 97 -3.52 7.83 3.32
N LEU A 98 -2.48 8.11 4.11
CA LEU A 98 -1.44 9.07 3.77
C LEU A 98 -0.70 8.68 2.50
N PHE A 99 -0.47 7.38 2.25
CA PHE A 99 0.08 6.88 1.00
C PHE A 99 -0.86 7.13 -0.18
N GLY A 100 -2.16 6.99 0.04
CA GLY A 100 -3.20 7.24 -0.96
C GLY A 100 -3.15 8.66 -1.51
N LEU A 101 -2.78 9.65 -0.71
CA LEU A 101 -2.68 11.05 -1.12
C LEU A 101 -1.68 11.27 -2.29
N PRO A 102 -0.36 11.01 -2.14
CA PRO A 102 0.58 11.14 -3.24
C PRO A 102 0.32 10.13 -4.36
N TYR A 103 -0.20 8.93 -4.06
CA TYR A 103 -0.53 7.95 -5.08
C TYR A 103 -1.65 8.43 -6.00
N GLY A 104 -2.77 8.89 -5.44
CA GLY A 104 -3.89 9.46 -6.17
C GLY A 104 -3.46 10.68 -6.98
N SER A 105 -2.65 11.56 -6.39
CA SER A 105 -2.11 12.72 -7.10
C SER A 105 -1.26 12.33 -8.31
N LEU A 106 -0.39 11.33 -8.16
CA LEU A 106 0.44 10.83 -9.27
C LEU A 106 -0.36 10.08 -10.34
N LEU A 107 -1.45 9.39 -9.97
CA LEU A 107 -2.38 8.76 -10.91
C LEU A 107 -3.03 9.80 -11.82
N PHE A 108 -3.46 10.94 -11.27
CA PHE A 108 -4.05 12.03 -12.04
C PHE A 108 -3.08 12.52 -13.13
N SER A 109 -1.79 12.69 -12.80
CA SER A 109 -0.74 13.11 -13.73
C SER A 109 -0.55 12.17 -14.93
N LYS A 110 -0.80 10.86 -14.77
CA LYS A 110 -0.56 9.84 -15.81
C LYS A 110 -1.73 9.68 -16.82
N LYS A 111 -2.63 10.67 -16.89
CA LYS A 111 -3.97 10.60 -17.49
C LYS A 111 -4.85 9.64 -16.69
N TYR A 112 -5.76 10.23 -15.94
CA TYR A 112 -6.76 9.53 -15.13
C TYR A 112 -7.51 8.47 -15.96
N LYS A 113 -7.51 7.22 -15.49
CA LYS A 113 -8.37 6.15 -16.01
C LYS A 113 -9.17 5.60 -14.84
N TYR A 114 -10.48 5.86 -14.82
CA TYR A 114 -11.40 5.33 -13.80
C TYR A 114 -11.26 3.82 -13.61
N LYS A 115 -10.95 3.09 -14.70
CA LYS A 115 -10.65 1.65 -14.68
C LYS A 115 -9.55 1.30 -13.66
N THR A 116 -8.48 2.09 -13.56
CA THR A 116 -7.37 1.81 -12.63
C THR A 116 -7.83 1.85 -11.19
N LEU A 117 -8.65 2.85 -10.82
CA LEU A 117 -9.17 2.98 -9.46
C LEU A 117 -10.10 1.81 -9.09
N LEU A 118 -10.93 1.37 -10.04
CA LEU A 118 -11.77 0.19 -9.84
C LEU A 118 -10.94 -1.09 -9.65
N PHE A 119 -9.86 -1.25 -10.44
CA PHE A 119 -8.92 -2.36 -10.22
C PHE A 119 -8.24 -2.28 -8.85
N ASP A 120 -7.79 -1.11 -8.42
CA ASP A 120 -7.17 -0.93 -7.11
C ASP A 120 -8.14 -1.26 -5.97
N LEU A 121 -9.42 -0.87 -6.09
CA LEU A 121 -10.48 -1.22 -5.15
C LEU A 121 -10.70 -2.73 -5.08
N VAL A 122 -10.82 -3.41 -6.23
CA VAL A 122 -10.99 -4.86 -6.29
C VAL A 122 -9.78 -5.57 -5.67
N PHE A 123 -8.55 -5.17 -6.04
CA PHE A 123 -7.34 -5.76 -5.47
C PHE A 123 -7.20 -5.50 -3.98
N PHE A 124 -7.65 -4.36 -3.48
CA PHE A 124 -7.69 -4.07 -2.04
C PHE A 124 -8.69 -4.95 -1.30
N ALA A 125 -9.83 -5.28 -1.91
CA ALA A 125 -10.87 -6.11 -1.31
C ALA A 125 -10.56 -7.62 -1.32
N ILE A 126 -9.85 -8.12 -2.34
CA ILE A 126 -9.53 -9.55 -2.49
C ILE A 126 -8.90 -10.18 -1.22
N PRO A 127 -7.91 -9.56 -0.56
CA PRO A 127 -7.31 -10.07 0.67
C PRO A 127 -8.30 -10.42 1.78
N PHE A 128 -9.45 -9.74 1.84
CA PHE A 128 -10.47 -10.03 2.85
C PHE A 128 -11.16 -11.38 2.62
N LEU A 129 -11.09 -11.96 1.42
CA LEU A 129 -11.52 -13.35 1.19
C LEU A 129 -10.64 -14.36 1.94
N LEU A 130 -9.44 -13.98 2.38
CA LEU A 130 -8.60 -14.82 3.23
C LEU A 130 -9.12 -14.92 4.67
N LEU A 131 -10.19 -14.19 5.05
CA LEU A 131 -10.89 -14.36 6.33
C LEU A 131 -11.30 -15.82 6.59
N PHE A 132 -11.55 -16.59 5.54
CA PHE A 132 -11.96 -18.00 5.64
C PHE A 132 -10.78 -18.95 5.89
N VAL A 133 -9.53 -18.49 5.81
CA VAL A 133 -8.32 -19.29 5.99
C VAL A 133 -7.64 -18.90 7.30
N LYS A 134 -7.42 -19.88 8.20
CA LYS A 134 -6.73 -19.66 9.49
C LYS A 134 -5.21 -19.58 9.30
N ILE A 135 -4.72 -18.47 8.75
CA ILE A 135 -3.29 -18.17 8.64
C ILE A 135 -2.88 -17.28 9.82
N PRO A 136 -1.76 -17.55 10.51
CA PRO A 136 -1.25 -16.66 11.55
C PRO A 136 -0.96 -15.25 11.03
N ASN A 137 -1.48 -14.22 11.70
CA ASN A 137 -1.33 -12.82 11.26
C ASN A 137 0.13 -12.40 11.08
N ASN A 138 1.03 -12.86 11.94
CA ASN A 138 2.47 -12.54 11.87
C ASN A 138 3.10 -12.96 10.53
N PHE A 139 2.64 -14.07 9.94
CA PHE A 139 3.14 -14.53 8.63
C PHE A 139 2.66 -13.62 7.51
N ILE A 140 1.41 -13.15 7.59
CA ILE A 140 0.84 -12.20 6.62
C ILE A 140 1.54 -10.84 6.75
N LEU A 141 1.85 -10.38 7.95
CA LEU A 141 2.59 -9.15 8.21
C LEU A 141 4.03 -9.20 7.68
N ALA A 142 4.71 -10.32 7.92
CA ALA A 142 6.04 -10.57 7.36
C ALA A 142 6.00 -10.58 5.83
N PHE A 143 5.06 -11.32 5.24
CA PHE A 143 4.88 -11.39 3.79
C PHE A 143 4.57 -10.02 3.18
N THR A 144 3.64 -9.26 3.77
CA THR A 144 3.24 -7.94 3.26
C THR A 144 4.35 -6.91 3.40
N SER A 145 5.09 -6.89 4.50
CA SER A 145 6.24 -5.99 4.67
C SER A 145 7.32 -6.25 3.62
N GLY A 146 7.63 -7.54 3.35
CA GLY A 146 8.55 -7.93 2.27
C GLY A 146 8.03 -7.52 0.90
N ALA A 147 6.78 -7.80 0.60
CA ALA A 147 6.17 -7.43 -0.68
C ALA A 147 6.18 -5.92 -0.93
N LEU A 148 5.83 -5.12 0.09
CA LEU A 148 5.85 -3.67 0.03
C LEU A 148 7.29 -3.13 -0.12
N PHE A 149 8.28 -3.74 0.54
CA PHE A 149 9.68 -3.34 0.42
C PHE A 149 10.17 -3.35 -1.04
N THR A 150 9.83 -4.38 -1.82
CA THR A 150 10.13 -4.45 -3.26
C THR A 150 9.57 -3.26 -4.04
N LEU A 151 8.44 -2.70 -3.61
CA LEU A 151 7.77 -1.58 -4.30
C LEU A 151 8.45 -0.22 -4.04
N ILE A 152 9.29 -0.10 -3.00
CA ILE A 152 10.09 1.12 -2.73
C ILE A 152 11.04 1.40 -3.89
N PHE A 153 11.74 0.36 -4.32
CA PHE A 153 12.78 0.42 -5.35
C PHE A 153 12.23 0.35 -6.78
N LYS A 154 10.90 0.30 -6.95
CA LYS A 154 10.27 0.40 -8.26
C LYS A 154 10.68 1.73 -8.91
N VAL A 155 11.67 1.66 -9.79
CA VAL A 155 12.05 2.75 -10.67
C VAL A 155 10.85 2.96 -11.57
N ASN A 156 10.24 4.14 -11.51
CA ASN A 156 9.28 4.58 -12.52
C ASN A 156 10.07 4.72 -13.82
N LYS A 157 10.30 3.61 -14.55
CA LYS A 157 10.68 3.67 -15.96
C LYS A 157 9.52 4.40 -16.64
N LYS A 158 9.77 5.66 -16.97
CA LYS A 158 8.88 6.48 -17.79
C LYS A 158 8.88 5.94 -19.20
#